data_AF-W2TZ65-F1
#
_entry.id   AF-W2TZ65-F1
#
_cell.length_a   1.000
_cell.length_b   1.000
_cell.length_c   1.000
_cell.angle_alpha   90.00
_cell.angle_beta   90.00
_cell.angle_gamma   90.00
#
_symmetry.space_group_name_H-M   'P 1'
#
loop_
_entity.id
_entity.type
_entity.pdbx_description
1 polymer ?
#
loop_
_entity_poly.entity_id
_entity_poly.type
_entity_poly.pdbx_seq_one_letter_code
_entity_poly.pdbx_strand_id
1 'polypeptide(L)'
;MTSSVVSLCLLLMVLASVASACQNLPPTHRIGNYVYNLHQKRSCPGPVAMSFGNLYSVNQCIDGCRRHKCVAISLYKRGDMSFGCNIITNFGGLIPDANAACYVRTDIKVF
;
A
#
# COMPACT_ATOMS: atom_id res chain seq x y z
N MET A 1 -4.06 -39.04 -24.25
CA MET A 1 -3.85 -38.65 -22.84
C MET A 1 -3.11 -37.30 -22.76
N THR A 2 -3.69 -36.22 -23.30
CA THR A 2 -3.02 -34.89 -23.44
C THR A 2 -3.85 -33.74 -22.86
N SER A 3 -5.08 -33.98 -22.40
CA SER A 3 -6.02 -32.95 -21.98
C SER A 3 -5.81 -32.48 -20.52
N SER A 4 -5.39 -33.37 -19.63
CA SER A 4 -5.28 -33.07 -18.18
C SER A 4 -4.16 -32.10 -17.82
N VAL A 5 -3.07 -32.05 -18.61
CA VAL A 5 -1.91 -31.20 -18.32
C VAL A 5 -2.17 -29.73 -18.69
N VAL A 6 -2.88 -29.50 -19.80
CA VAL A 6 -3.24 -28.14 -20.26
C VAL A 6 -4.25 -27.50 -19.30
N SER A 7 -5.20 -28.29 -18.80
CA SER A 7 -6.22 -27.81 -17.84
C SER A 7 -5.62 -27.43 -16.48
N LEU A 8 -4.62 -28.20 -16.00
CA LEU A 8 -3.91 -27.90 -14.75
C LEU A 8 -3.01 -26.65 -14.88
N CYS A 9 -2.36 -26.46 -16.03
CA CYS A 9 -1.57 -25.25 -16.32
C CYS A 9 -2.43 -23.98 -16.42
N LEU A 10 -3.63 -24.06 -17.01
CA LEU A 10 -4.57 -22.93 -17.04
C LEU A 10 -5.06 -22.57 -15.63
N LEU A 11 -5.35 -23.55 -14.77
CA LEU A 11 -5.71 -23.26 -13.38
C LEU A 11 -4.58 -22.59 -12.60
N LEU A 12 -3.32 -23.02 -12.77
CA LEU A 12 -2.16 -22.41 -12.09
C LEU A 12 -1.91 -20.96 -12.52
N MET A 13 -2.16 -20.60 -13.79
CA MET A 13 -2.03 -19.22 -14.26
C MET A 13 -3.16 -18.29 -13.77
N VAL A 14 -4.37 -18.81 -13.55
CA VAL A 14 -5.51 -18.03 -13.04
C VAL A 14 -5.35 -17.70 -11.54
N LEU A 15 -4.66 -18.55 -10.76
CA LEU A 15 -4.35 -18.23 -9.35
C LEU A 15 -3.25 -17.18 -9.16
N ALA A 16 -2.44 -16.88 -10.19
CA ALA A 16 -1.34 -15.92 -10.10
C ALA A 16 -1.76 -14.46 -10.34
N SER A 17 -2.94 -14.20 -10.92
CA SER A 17 -3.33 -12.87 -11.42
C SER A 17 -4.16 -12.01 -10.46
N VAL A 18 -4.49 -12.49 -9.26
CA VAL A 18 -5.36 -11.73 -8.31
C VAL A 18 -4.61 -10.85 -7.31
N ALA A 19 -3.29 -10.72 -7.46
CA ALA A 19 -2.44 -10.24 -6.39
C ALA A 19 -2.15 -8.72 -6.48
N SER A 20 -3.11 -7.95 -5.97
CA SER A 20 -2.94 -6.68 -5.21
C SER A 20 -2.41 -5.41 -5.91
N ALA A 21 -3.21 -4.35 -5.80
CA ALA A 21 -2.82 -2.96 -6.11
C ALA A 21 -1.58 -2.45 -5.34
N CYS A 22 -1.11 -3.20 -4.32
CA CYS A 22 0.09 -2.87 -3.55
C CYS A 22 1.37 -3.56 -4.06
N GLN A 23 1.32 -4.46 -5.05
CA GLN A 23 2.49 -5.30 -5.39
C GLN A 23 3.63 -4.59 -6.14
N ASN A 24 3.35 -3.48 -6.82
CA ASN A 24 4.35 -2.72 -7.60
C ASN A 24 4.54 -1.30 -7.04
N LEU A 25 4.46 -1.15 -5.73
CA LEU A 25 4.76 0.11 -5.07
C LEU A 25 6.28 0.34 -5.06
N PRO A 26 6.76 1.54 -5.44
CA PRO A 26 8.18 1.85 -5.40
C PRO A 26 8.71 1.80 -3.95
N PRO A 27 9.96 1.35 -3.74
CA PRO A 27 10.48 1.13 -2.39
C PRO A 27 10.59 2.42 -1.57
N THR A 28 10.69 3.57 -2.22
CA THR A 28 10.83 4.88 -1.57
C THR A 28 10.10 5.97 -2.33
N HIS A 29 9.61 6.97 -1.60
CA HIS A 29 9.09 8.21 -2.17
C HIS A 29 9.64 9.43 -1.43
N ARG A 30 9.73 10.56 -2.14
CA ARG A 30 10.03 11.86 -1.55
C ARG A 30 8.77 12.71 -1.52
N ILE A 31 8.44 13.24 -0.34
CA ILE A 31 7.31 14.15 -0.14
C ILE A 31 7.84 15.40 0.55
N GLY A 32 8.00 16.48 -0.21
CA GLY A 32 8.71 17.67 0.24
C GLY A 32 10.17 17.33 0.59
N ASN A 33 10.58 17.65 1.82
CA ASN A 33 11.95 17.45 2.29
C ASN A 33 12.22 16.06 2.88
N TYR A 34 11.19 15.21 2.98
CA TYR A 34 11.28 13.93 3.67
C TYR A 34 11.27 12.76 2.70
N VAL A 35 12.02 11.72 3.06
CA VAL A 35 12.01 10.42 2.40
C VAL A 35 11.05 9.50 3.17
N TYR A 36 10.31 8.67 2.44
CA TYR A 36 9.43 7.67 2.98
C TYR A 36 9.82 6.30 2.45
N ASN A 37 9.96 5.32 3.34
CA ASN A 37 10.25 3.93 2.99
C ASN A 37 8.98 3.10 2.97
N LEU A 38 8.88 2.22 1.98
CA LEU A 38 7.80 1.28 1.82
C LEU A 38 7.97 0.08 2.75
N HIS A 39 6.91 -0.25 3.47
CA HIS A 39 6.73 -1.46 4.24
C HIS A 39 5.57 -2.25 3.63
N GLN A 40 5.90 -3.24 2.80
CA GLN A 40 4.95 -4.17 2.18
C GLN A 40 4.28 -5.07 3.22
N LYS A 41 3.02 -5.46 2.96
CA LYS A 41 2.23 -6.36 3.83
C LYS A 41 2.11 -5.85 5.27
N ARG A 42 2.07 -4.53 5.42
CA ARG A 42 1.96 -3.82 6.69
C ARG A 42 0.99 -2.66 6.56
N SER A 43 0.15 -2.46 7.56
CA SER A 43 -0.56 -1.20 7.74
C SER A 43 0.07 -0.41 8.90
N CYS A 44 -0.13 0.91 8.89
CA CYS A 44 0.38 1.79 9.94
C CYS A 44 -0.76 2.52 10.63
N PRO A 45 -1.19 2.04 11.81
CA PRO A 45 -2.23 2.70 12.57
C PRO A 45 -1.74 4.03 13.14
N GLY A 46 -2.68 4.93 13.32
CA GLY A 46 -2.44 6.24 13.92
C GLY A 46 -3.60 7.19 13.63
N PRO A 47 -3.58 8.40 14.23
CA PRO A 47 -4.53 9.44 13.92
C PRO A 47 -4.54 9.75 12.42
N VAL A 48 -5.72 9.63 11.81
CA VAL A 48 -5.95 9.86 10.39
C VAL A 48 -6.38 11.31 10.18
N ALA A 49 -5.57 12.09 9.49
CA ALA A 49 -5.93 13.45 9.11
C ALA A 49 -6.88 13.48 7.91
N MET A 50 -6.72 12.53 6.98
CA MET A 50 -7.52 12.43 5.77
C MET A 50 -7.47 11.01 5.21
N SER A 51 -8.56 10.58 4.58
CA SER A 51 -8.63 9.32 3.84
C SER A 51 -9.02 9.58 2.39
N PHE A 52 -8.39 8.84 1.49
CA PHE A 52 -8.78 8.78 0.09
C PHE A 52 -9.15 7.33 -0.25
N GLY A 53 -10.11 7.15 -1.15
CA GLY A 53 -10.56 5.84 -1.61
C GLY A 53 -10.83 5.85 -3.11
N ASN A 54 -11.02 4.66 -3.68
CA ASN A 54 -11.24 4.46 -5.13
C ASN A 54 -10.10 5.05 -5.99
N LEU A 55 -8.87 4.91 -5.54
CA LEU A 55 -7.69 5.41 -6.25
C LEU A 55 -7.13 4.35 -7.19
N TYR A 56 -6.63 4.84 -8.32
CA TYR A 56 -5.81 4.07 -9.28
C TYR A 56 -4.32 4.41 -9.15
N SER A 57 -3.96 5.49 -8.45
CA SER A 57 -2.57 5.94 -8.26
C SER A 57 -2.36 6.60 -6.90
N VAL A 58 -1.14 6.43 -6.36
CA VAL A 58 -0.76 6.86 -5.00
C VAL A 58 -0.54 8.38 -4.93
N ASN A 59 -0.51 9.07 -6.07
CA ASN A 59 -0.26 10.51 -6.15
C ASN A 59 -1.23 11.34 -5.29
N GLN A 60 -2.51 10.98 -5.25
CA GLN A 60 -3.47 11.70 -4.39
C GLN A 60 -3.13 11.54 -2.90
N CYS A 61 -2.63 10.38 -2.49
CA CYS A 61 -2.15 10.14 -1.13
C CYS A 61 -0.89 10.94 -0.82
N ILE A 62 0.03 11.03 -1.79
CA ILE A 62 1.25 11.83 -1.67
C ILE A 62 0.91 13.31 -1.49
N ASP A 63 -0.02 13.83 -2.30
CA ASP A 63 -0.47 15.21 -2.20
C ASP A 63 -1.24 15.48 -0.91
N GLY A 64 -2.06 14.54 -0.46
CA GLY A 64 -2.72 14.61 0.85
C GLY A 64 -1.70 14.64 1.99
N CYS A 65 -0.71 13.74 1.96
CA CYS A 65 0.34 13.70 2.96
C CYS A 65 1.14 15.01 3.00
N ARG A 66 1.48 15.58 1.83
CA ARG A 66 2.17 16.86 1.73
C ARG A 66 1.38 17.99 2.40
N ARG A 67 0.07 18.07 2.12
CA ARG A 67 -0.81 19.12 2.68
C ARG A 67 -1.00 19.01 4.19
N HIS A 68 -1.09 17.78 4.69
CA HIS A 68 -1.33 17.51 6.12
C HIS A 68 -0.04 17.25 6.92
N LYS A 69 1.15 17.44 6.33
CA LYS A 69 2.46 17.20 6.95
C LYS A 69 2.52 15.82 7.63
N CYS A 70 2.11 14.79 6.91
CA CYS A 70 1.99 13.45 7.46
C CYS A 70 3.34 12.84 7.88
N VAL A 71 3.29 11.80 8.70
CA VAL A 71 4.45 10.99 9.09
C VAL A 71 4.40 9.59 8.46
N ALA A 72 3.21 9.15 8.04
CA ALA A 72 3.05 7.91 7.30
C ALA A 72 1.80 7.93 6.40
N ILE A 73 1.80 7.06 5.38
CA ILE A 73 0.65 6.81 4.51
C ILE A 73 0.34 5.32 4.60
N SER A 74 -0.83 4.96 5.12
CA SER A 74 -1.30 3.57 5.14
C SER A 74 -2.16 3.32 3.90
N LEU A 75 -1.65 2.54 2.96
CA LEU A 75 -2.34 2.08 1.76
C LEU A 75 -3.07 0.77 2.04
N TYR A 76 -4.25 0.58 1.48
CA TYR A 76 -5.02 -0.65 1.62
C TYR A 76 -5.76 -0.97 0.33
N LYS A 77 -5.79 -2.25 -0.05
CA LYS A 77 -6.55 -2.74 -1.20
C LYS A 77 -8.06 -2.60 -0.92
N ARG A 78 -8.83 -2.21 -1.94
CA ARG A 78 -10.30 -2.25 -1.94
C ARG A 78 -10.78 -3.36 -2.90
N GLY A 79 -12.07 -3.72 -2.80
CA GLY A 79 -12.69 -4.88 -3.47
C GLY A 79 -12.63 -4.92 -5.01
N ASP A 80 -12.21 -3.84 -5.69
CA ASP A 80 -12.51 -3.63 -7.11
C ASP A 80 -11.26 -3.18 -7.91
N MET A 81 -10.11 -3.80 -7.64
CA MET A 81 -8.77 -3.41 -8.15
C MET A 81 -8.32 -1.99 -7.75
N SER A 82 -9.19 -1.21 -7.11
CA SER A 82 -8.88 0.08 -6.53
C SER A 82 -8.18 -0.08 -5.18
N PHE A 83 -7.58 1.01 -4.72
CA PHE A 83 -7.04 1.09 -3.37
C PHE A 83 -7.49 2.39 -2.69
N GLY A 84 -7.30 2.41 -1.38
CA GLY A 84 -7.44 3.61 -0.57
C GLY A 84 -6.16 3.88 0.19
N CYS A 85 -6.11 5.05 0.82
CA CYS A 85 -5.05 5.41 1.73
C CYS A 85 -5.53 6.29 2.87
N ASN A 86 -4.86 6.17 4.00
CA ASN A 86 -5.02 7.02 5.16
C ASN A 86 -3.75 7.83 5.37
N ILE A 87 -3.91 9.14 5.55
CA ILE A 87 -2.85 10.09 5.85
C ILE A 87 -2.67 10.16 7.36
N ILE A 88 -1.55 9.62 7.84
CA ILE A 88 -1.28 9.43 9.27
C ILE A 88 -0.38 10.55 9.77
N THR A 89 -0.82 11.28 10.79
CA THR A 89 -0.05 12.41 11.36
C THR A 89 0.75 12.05 12.61
N ASN A 90 0.43 10.93 13.25
CA ASN A 90 1.23 10.35 14.32
C ASN A 90 1.34 8.84 14.14
N PHE A 91 2.56 8.31 14.14
CA PHE A 91 2.85 6.94 13.75
C PHE A 91 2.76 6.00 14.97
N GLY A 92 1.83 5.03 14.92
CA GLY A 92 1.62 4.06 16.00
C GLY A 92 2.41 2.77 15.87
N GLY A 93 3.19 2.58 14.79
CA GLY A 93 3.93 1.35 14.51
C GLY A 93 3.51 0.67 13.20
N LEU A 94 4.03 -0.54 12.97
CA LEU A 94 3.66 -1.38 11.82
C LEU A 94 2.94 -2.63 12.28
N ILE A 95 1.71 -2.84 11.81
CA ILE A 95 0.97 -4.08 12.06
C ILE A 95 0.93 -4.95 10.80
N PRO A 96 1.02 -6.29 10.92
CA PRO A 96 0.88 -7.19 9.78
C PRO A 96 -0.48 -7.05 9.11
N ASP A 97 -0.48 -6.84 7.79
CA ASP A 97 -1.70 -6.83 6.98
C ASP A 97 -1.36 -7.19 5.54
N ALA A 98 -1.80 -8.37 5.10
CA ALA A 98 -1.46 -8.91 3.78
C ALA A 98 -2.00 -8.08 2.60
N ASN A 99 -3.00 -7.22 2.85
CA ASN A 99 -3.67 -6.42 1.83
C ASN A 99 -3.34 -4.92 1.93
N ALA A 100 -2.33 -4.57 2.73
CA ALA A 100 -1.91 -3.20 2.95
C ALA A 100 -0.41 -3.00 2.70
N ALA A 101 -0.05 -1.75 2.52
CA ALA A 101 1.32 -1.29 2.51
C ALA A 101 1.40 0.03 3.28
N CYS A 102 2.53 0.31 3.92
CA CYS A 102 2.73 1.57 4.60
C CYS A 102 3.97 2.28 4.10
N TYR A 103 3.85 3.55 3.76
CA TYR A 103 5.00 4.43 3.61
C TYR A 103 5.24 5.18 4.91
N VAL A 104 6.43 5.02 5.50
CA VAL A 104 6.80 5.68 6.75
C VAL A 104 7.98 6.60 6.50
N ARG A 105 7.92 7.81 7.06
CA ARG A 105 9.01 8.78 6.97
C ARG A 105 10.29 8.23 7.61
N THR A 106 11.43 8.37 6.96
CA THR A 106 12.68 7.71 7.38
C THR A 106 13.27 8.21 8.69
N ASP A 107 12.91 9.41 9.12
CA ASP A 107 13.32 10.00 10.40
C ASP A 107 12.45 9.52 11.59
N ILE A 108 11.37 8.78 11.33
CA ILE A 108 10.54 8.15 12.37
C ILE A 108 11.15 6.80 12.75
N LYS A 109 11.30 6.56 14.06
CA LYS A 109 11.73 5.26 14.56
C LYS A 109 10.61 4.24 14.38
N VAL A 110 10.91 3.15 13.68
CA VAL A 110 10.03 2.00 13.50
C VAL A 110 10.52 0.89 14.45
N PHE A 111 9.63 0.41 15.33
CA PHE A 111 9.90 -0.66 16.28
C PHE A 111 9.06 -1.90 15.96
#